data_AF-A0A026W514-F1
#
_entry.id   AF-A0A026W514-F1
#
_cell.length_a   1.000
_cell.length_b   1.000
_cell.length_c   1.000
_cell.angle_alpha   90.00
_cell.angle_beta   90.00
_cell.angle_gamma   90.00
#
_symmetry.space_group_name_H-M   'P 1'
#
loop_
_entity.id
_entity.type
_entity.pdbx_description
1 polymer ?
#
loop_
_entity_poly.entity_id
_entity_poly.type
_entity_poly.pdbx_seq_one_letter_code
_entity_poly.pdbx_strand_id
1 'polypeptide(L)'
;MEHEELIFICTMQIAVLALYAAWKAEKSKHWKNRRWHVRPINTRRAERGDFATLFSELKKDSDLFFWYTRMDVPTFYELLRLVSLHLQKRSIRPSINPEQRLAITLR
;
A
#
# COMPACT_ATOMS: atom_id res chain seq x y z
N MET A 1 -12.86 -29.71 -43.51
CA MET A 1 -13.51 -29.98 -42.22
C MET A 1 -12.53 -29.90 -41.06
N GLU A 2 -11.74 -30.94 -40.71
CA GLU A 2 -10.82 -30.89 -39.54
C GLU A 2 -9.86 -29.69 -39.52
N HIS A 3 -9.24 -29.36 -40.66
CA HIS A 3 -8.35 -28.19 -40.76
C HIS A 3 -9.09 -26.86 -40.66
N GLU A 4 -10.32 -26.76 -41.15
CA GLU A 4 -11.11 -25.54 -41.11
C GLU A 4 -11.66 -25.29 -39.71
N GLU A 5 -12.07 -26.36 -39.02
CA GLU A 5 -12.45 -26.31 -37.60
C GLU A 5 -11.27 -25.92 -36.71
N LEU A 6 -10.07 -26.46 -36.98
CA LEU A 6 -8.86 -26.07 -36.28
C LEU A 6 -8.51 -24.59 -36.50
N ILE A 7 -8.58 -24.11 -37.74
CA ILE A 7 -8.37 -22.68 -38.06
C ILE A 7 -9.41 -21.82 -37.32
N PHE A 8 -10.68 -22.23 -37.33
CA PHE A 8 -11.74 -21.52 -36.63
C PHE A 8 -11.46 -21.43 -35.12
N ILE A 9 -11.08 -22.54 -34.48
CA ILE A 9 -10.72 -22.57 -33.06
C ILE A 9 -9.52 -21.66 -32.77
N CYS A 10 -8.48 -21.70 -33.59
CA CYS A 10 -7.31 -20.83 -33.44
C CYS A 10 -7.68 -19.35 -33.58
N THR A 11 -8.52 -18.98 -34.55
CA THR A 11 -8.97 -17.58 -34.72
C THR A 11 -9.80 -17.09 -33.54
N MET A 12 -10.66 -17.95 -32.98
CA MET A 12 -11.42 -17.65 -31.76
C MET A 12 -10.51 -17.43 -30.55
N GLN A 13 -9.50 -18.28 -30.36
CA GLN A 13 -8.53 -18.12 -29.27
C GLN A 13 -7.74 -16.81 -29.40
N ILE A 14 -7.28 -16.47 -30.62
CA ILE A 14 -6.57 -15.22 -30.88
C ILE A 14 -7.48 -14.02 -30.59
N ALA A 15 -8.74 -14.05 -31.01
CA ALA A 15 -9.71 -12.98 -30.76
C ALA A 15 -9.96 -12.77 -29.26
N VAL A 16 -10.12 -13.85 -28.49
CA VAL A 16 -10.28 -13.80 -27.03
C VAL A 16 -9.03 -13.18 -26.36
N LEU A 17 -7.84 -13.60 -26.77
CA LEU A 17 -6.58 -13.04 -26.24
C LEU A 17 -6.43 -11.55 -26.58
N ALA A 18 -6.80 -11.13 -27.78
CA ALA A 18 -6.77 -9.73 -28.20
C ALA A 18 -7.74 -8.87 -27.37
N LEU A 19 -8.97 -9.36 -27.14
CA LEU A 19 -9.95 -8.68 -26.29
C LEU A 19 -9.46 -8.57 -24.84
N TYR A 20 -8.88 -9.64 -24.29
CA TYR A 20 -8.29 -9.62 -22.95
C TYR A 20 -7.14 -8.61 -22.84
N ALA A 21 -6.25 -8.56 -23.84
CA ALA A 21 -5.14 -7.60 -23.88
C ALA A 21 -5.65 -6.15 -23.93
N ALA A 22 -6.67 -5.87 -24.75
CA ALA A 22 -7.30 -4.55 -24.83
C ALA A 22 -7.94 -4.13 -23.49
N TRP A 23 -8.69 -5.03 -22.86
CA TRP A 23 -9.27 -4.81 -21.54
C TRP A 23 -8.20 -4.53 -20.47
N LYS A 24 -7.12 -5.33 -20.47
CA LYS A 24 -5.98 -5.15 -19.56
C LYS A 24 -5.26 -3.82 -19.82
N ALA A 25 -5.13 -3.40 -21.07
CA ALA A 25 -4.52 -2.13 -21.44
C ALA A 25 -5.34 -0.94 -20.91
N GLU A 26 -6.66 -0.94 -21.11
CA GLU A 26 -7.55 0.12 -20.59
C GLU A 26 -7.55 0.14 -19.06
N LYS A 27 -7.60 -1.04 -18.41
CA LYS A 27 -7.41 -1.12 -16.96
C LYS A 27 -6.04 -0.62 -16.52
N SER A 28 -4.97 -0.79 -17.29
CA SER A 28 -3.63 -0.28 -16.92
C SER A 28 -3.46 1.23 -17.14
N LYS A 29 -4.33 1.86 -17.94
CA LYS A 29 -4.21 3.25 -18.39
C LYS A 29 -4.14 4.24 -17.23
N HIS A 30 -4.96 4.08 -16.20
CA HIS A 30 -4.91 4.93 -15.00
C HIS A 30 -3.57 4.86 -14.26
N TRP A 31 -2.93 3.68 -14.17
CA TRP A 31 -1.61 3.52 -13.56
C TRP A 31 -0.50 4.08 -14.45
N LYS A 32 -0.59 3.89 -15.77
CA LYS A 32 0.37 4.42 -16.75
C LYS A 32 0.34 5.94 -16.83
N ASN A 33 -0.86 6.53 -16.80
CA ASN A 33 -1.06 7.98 -16.86
C ASN A 33 -0.82 8.67 -15.51
N ARG A 34 -0.53 7.90 -14.45
CA ARG A 34 -0.28 8.44 -13.13
C ARG A 34 1.02 9.24 -13.14
N ARG A 35 0.91 10.57 -13.04
CA ARG A 35 2.06 11.49 -12.98
C ARG A 35 3.11 11.11 -11.92
N TRP A 36 2.65 10.62 -10.76
CA TRP A 36 3.52 10.31 -9.63
C TRP A 36 3.15 8.99 -8.96
N HIS A 37 4.06 8.01 -8.97
CA HIS A 37 3.90 6.80 -8.16
C HIS A 37 4.01 7.12 -6.65
N VAL A 38 4.94 8.00 -6.28
CA VAL A 38 5.06 8.66 -4.97
C VAL A 38 5.26 10.16 -5.23
N ARG A 39 4.51 11.02 -4.54
CA ARG A 39 4.68 12.48 -4.70
C ARG A 39 6.02 12.92 -4.10
N PRO A 40 6.72 13.93 -4.66
CA PRO A 40 8.01 14.41 -4.15
C PRO A 40 8.02 14.76 -2.66
N ILE A 41 6.93 15.33 -2.13
CA ILE A 41 6.82 15.62 -0.69
C ILE A 41 6.94 14.37 0.20
N ASN A 42 6.54 13.20 -0.32
CA ASN A 42 6.56 11.93 0.39
C ASN A 42 7.88 11.17 0.25
N THR A 43 8.81 11.61 -0.60
CA THR A 43 10.11 10.92 -0.76
C THR A 43 10.99 11.10 0.48
N ARG A 44 10.89 12.26 1.14
CA ARG A 44 11.62 12.57 2.39
C ARG A 44 10.84 12.24 3.67
N ARG A 45 9.83 11.35 3.60
CA ARG A 45 8.99 11.01 4.76
C ARG A 45 9.80 10.41 5.91
N ALA A 46 10.82 9.61 5.60
CA ALA A 46 11.67 8.99 6.62
C ALA A 46 12.48 10.03 7.40
N GLU A 47 12.75 11.20 6.82
CA GLU A 47 13.53 12.27 7.43
C GLU A 47 12.65 13.35 8.05
N ARG A 48 11.57 13.72 7.37
CA ARG A 48 10.75 14.92 7.67
C ARG A 48 9.30 14.62 8.00
N GLY A 49 8.89 13.35 7.97
CA GLY A 49 7.51 12.98 8.27
C GLY A 49 7.23 13.03 9.77
N ASP A 50 6.00 13.35 10.14
CA ASP A 50 5.52 13.45 11.54
C ASP A 50 5.95 12.26 12.41
N PHE A 51 5.96 11.05 11.84
CA PHE A 51 6.36 9.87 12.59
C PHE A 51 7.86 9.84 12.92
N ALA A 52 8.71 10.31 12.02
CA ALA A 52 10.15 10.33 12.23
C ALA A 52 10.56 11.44 13.22
N THR A 53 9.85 12.56 13.20
CA THR A 53 10.14 13.72 14.05
C THR A 53 9.30 13.70 15.33
N LEU A 54 8.02 14.03 15.23
CA LEU A 54 7.09 14.23 16.35
C LEU A 54 6.84 12.97 17.17
N PHE A 55 6.63 11.81 16.53
CA PHE A 55 6.24 10.60 17.27
C PHE A 55 7.34 10.09 18.21
N SER A 56 8.60 10.40 17.94
CA SER A 56 9.72 10.08 18.84
C SER A 56 9.71 10.94 20.11
N GLU A 57 9.23 12.18 20.02
CA GLU A 57 9.06 13.10 21.14
C GLU A 57 7.83 12.73 21.95
N LEU A 58 6.73 12.37 21.30
CA LEU A 58 5.51 11.89 21.96
C LEU A 58 5.80 10.73 22.92
N LYS A 59 6.65 9.77 22.54
CA LYS A 59 6.99 8.63 23.43
C LYS A 59 7.67 9.02 24.74
N LYS A 60 8.23 10.22 24.84
CA LYS A 60 8.89 10.73 26.04
C LYS A 60 7.91 11.41 27.00
N ASP A 61 6.74 11.80 26.52
CA ASP A 61 5.69 12.49 27.27
C ASP A 61 4.44 11.62 27.29
N SER A 62 4.18 10.96 28.41
CA SER A 62 3.05 10.03 28.55
C SER A 62 1.70 10.69 28.32
N ASP A 63 1.52 11.93 28.76
CA ASP A 63 0.25 12.62 28.70
C ASP A 63 -0.05 13.03 27.26
N LEU A 64 0.96 13.57 26.58
CA LEU A 64 0.84 13.94 25.17
C LEU A 64 0.69 12.70 24.27
N PHE A 65 1.40 11.60 24.60
CA PHE A 65 1.22 10.32 23.91
C PHE A 65 -0.20 9.78 24.07
N PHE A 66 -0.75 9.85 25.27
CA PHE A 66 -2.11 9.42 25.56
C PHE A 66 -3.13 10.28 24.81
N TRP A 67 -2.95 11.60 24.76
CA TRP A 67 -3.84 12.46 23.96
C TRP A 67 -3.77 12.17 22.47
N TYR A 68 -2.56 11.85 21.97
CA TYR A 68 -2.34 11.58 20.55
C TYR A 68 -2.85 10.19 20.11
N THR A 69 -2.65 9.15 20.92
CA THR A 69 -2.97 7.75 20.56
C THR A 69 -4.21 7.20 21.27
N ARG A 70 -4.74 7.92 22.26
CA ARG A 70 -5.83 7.50 23.17
C ARG A 70 -5.50 6.28 24.04
N MET A 71 -4.21 6.02 24.27
CA MET A 71 -3.73 4.91 25.09
C MET A 71 -2.33 5.17 25.64
N ASP A 72 -1.97 4.47 26.71
CA ASP A 72 -0.63 4.52 27.26
C ASP A 72 0.38 3.83 26.33
N VAL A 73 1.65 4.23 26.43
CA VAL A 73 2.77 3.63 25.69
C VAL A 73 2.80 2.09 25.76
N PRO A 74 2.73 1.44 26.93
CA PRO A 74 2.75 -0.03 26.99
C PRO A 74 1.54 -0.67 26.29
N THR A 75 0.34 -0.09 26.47
CA THR A 75 -0.89 -0.56 25.83
C THR A 75 -0.79 -0.47 24.31
N PHE A 76 -0.20 0.62 23.80
CA PHE A 76 0.07 0.79 22.38
C PHE A 76 1.01 -0.30 21.83
N TYR A 77 2.10 -0.58 22.52
CA TYR A 77 3.05 -1.61 22.07
C TYR A 77 2.50 -3.03 22.18
N GLU A 78 1.64 -3.30 23.17
CA GLU A 78 0.95 -4.58 23.26
C GLU A 78 -0.05 -4.75 22.12
N LEU A 79 -0.84 -3.71 21.82
CA LEU A 79 -1.71 -3.72 20.65
C LEU A 79 -0.89 -3.92 19.36
N LEU A 80 0.21 -3.17 19.21
CA LEU A 80 1.10 -3.30 18.07
C LEU A 80 1.63 -4.72 17.92
N ARG A 81 2.03 -5.38 19.01
CA ARG A 81 2.49 -6.77 18.99
C ARG A 81 1.42 -7.69 18.39
N LEU A 82 0.17 -7.56 18.84
CA LEU A 82 -0.96 -8.37 18.38
C LEU A 82 -1.31 -8.12 16.90
N VAL A 83 -1.25 -6.87 16.43
CA VAL A 83 -1.67 -6.52 15.07
C VAL A 83 -0.53 -6.41 14.06
N SER A 84 0.73 -6.45 14.50
CA SER A 84 1.94 -6.20 13.69
C SER A 84 1.97 -7.02 12.39
N LEU A 85 1.65 -8.31 12.48
CA LEU A 85 1.62 -9.24 11.34
C LEU A 85 0.60 -8.81 10.27
N HIS A 86 -0.56 -8.31 10.69
CA HIS A 86 -1.62 -7.83 9.80
C HIS A 86 -1.31 -6.43 9.23
N LEU A 87 -0.53 -5.63 9.97
CA LEU A 87 -0.07 -4.32 9.54
C LEU A 87 1.18 -4.37 8.66
N GLN A 88 1.89 -5.49 8.60
CA GLN A 88 3.05 -5.62 7.73
C GLN A 88 2.60 -5.69 6.26
N LYS A 89 3.06 -4.73 5.47
CA LYS A 89 2.79 -4.69 4.02
C LYS A 89 4.06 -4.95 3.24
N ARG A 90 4.02 -5.95 2.36
CA ARG A 90 5.05 -6.17 1.32
C ARG A 90 4.69 -5.34 0.09
N SER A 91 5.60 -4.48 -0.33
CA SER A 91 5.47 -3.72 -1.58
C SER A 91 6.83 -3.46 -2.19
N ILE A 92 6.84 -3.24 -3.51
CA ILE A 92 8.05 -2.83 -4.25
C ILE A 92 8.63 -1.51 -3.69
N ARG A 93 7.76 -0.62 -3.21
CA ARG A 93 8.15 0.61 -2.52
C ARG A 93 8.37 0.36 -1.02
N PRO A 94 9.19 1.17 -0.34
CA PRO A 94 9.27 1.19 1.11
C PRO A 94 7.85 1.34 1.70
N SER A 95 7.44 0.32 2.44
CA SER A 95 6.14 0.34 3.12
C SER A 95 6.22 1.17 4.39
N ILE A 96 5.07 1.71 4.79
CA ILE A 96 4.94 2.35 6.11
C ILE A 96 5.08 1.25 7.15
N ASN A 97 5.94 1.44 8.14
CA ASN A 97 6.19 0.44 9.17
C ASN A 97 4.89 0.18 9.99
N PRO A 98 4.74 -1.01 10.60
CA PRO A 98 3.54 -1.35 11.37
C PRO A 98 3.21 -0.35 12.48
N GLU A 99 4.24 0.16 13.17
CA GLU A 99 4.11 1.13 14.25
C GLU A 99 3.51 2.46 13.77
N GLN A 100 4.02 3.03 12.69
CA GLN A 100 3.50 4.24 12.08
C GLN A 100 2.10 4.02 11.52
N ARG A 101 1.82 2.84 10.95
CA ARG A 101 0.46 2.50 10.50
C ARG A 101 -0.51 2.51 11.68
N LEU A 102 -0.14 1.90 12.80
CA LEU A 102 -0.96 1.91 14.00
C LEU A 102 -1.14 3.34 14.52
N ALA A 103 -0.06 4.11 14.65
CA ALA A 103 -0.11 5.51 15.09
C ALA A 103 -1.00 6.40 14.21
N ILE A 104 -0.96 6.24 12.88
CA ILE A 104 -1.84 6.96 11.95
C ILE A 104 -3.30 6.51 12.07
N THR A 105 -3.54 5.25 12.45
CA THR A 105 -4.89 4.70 12.57
C THR A 105 -5.58 5.17 13.86
N LEU A 106 -4.81 5.42 14.91
CA LEU A 106 -5.30 5.88 16.21
C LEU A 106 -5.41 7.41 16.34
N ARG A 107 -4.63 8.15 15.56
CA ARG A 107 -4.67 9.62 15.48
C ARG A 107 -6.03 10.10 14.94
#